data_AF-A0A166AU28-F1
#
_entry.id   AF-A0A166AU28-F1
#
_cell.length_a   1.000
_cell.length_b   1.000
_cell.length_c   1.000
_cell.angle_alpha   90.00
_cell.angle_beta   90.00
_cell.angle_gamma   90.00
#
_symmetry.space_group_name_H-M   'P 1'
#
loop_
_entity.id
_entity.type
_entity.pdbx_description
1 polymer ?
#
loop_
_entity_poly.entity_id
_entity_poly.type
_entity_poly.pdbx_seq_one_letter_code
_entity_poly.pdbx_strand_id
1 'polypeptide(L)'
;MSADTEATTRQLLERAAAAKHREPNGALRKDVLKRLTKLSRSPSSTVKRLVAENLRYFFTDFPQLEDDVINCVYDICEDADQQVRIAGYRAIVELSRADPKWTKRNTDVLLQLLQSDDPVELEVITHALTDHVDIDAAAALAVMCDHCSEQTLRQLVLQFFLGQGRSTIMSHMRGVEDEAEIVFRSGLLKVLPKVQHPEAAQIVEELLLPLQSYAPGSTHRIKLVDVLLEPCKGALKQDLRLNGSLGLPTALPLLEVASRMPGAQLIQVYTQLLITKPTLPRLEPQTQFRVLELYVGAITSSGVPAAEKEVELEETSALVLETLNRTSTADNKRVWAIVEPLARALADRGVAPPPTTVPPLRELQTRAELDARHQAGEALRLIKLALNPPPLSLRRPTILSSSSSSLKRKSSDMDTSTSPIPRTPRERGPNGLFKHAIAQATSTPSDAERAMKRIRSSSSSSSGVVVQASGVPRAPLVARIEGAPAPGGGGGKTPTPTLLSRMLGNTNTDPSTSTSLKARVGASSPVPRSAARSPPSRPSGGASLLARMSNGGGGGVGEAMDVDGGAGGGGGGGPNGFRRRMKVHGAGAGSGRR
;
A
#
# COMPACT_ATOMS: atom_id res chain seq x y z
N MET A 1 12.39 -51.02 13.09
CA MET A 1 12.36 -49.88 14.05
C MET A 1 11.52 -48.70 13.57
N SER A 2 11.78 -48.10 12.39
CA SER A 2 10.99 -46.93 11.92
C SER A 2 9.50 -47.25 11.75
N ALA A 3 9.17 -48.31 10.99
CA ALA A 3 7.79 -48.69 10.71
C ALA A 3 6.98 -49.01 12.00
N ASP A 4 7.61 -49.68 12.96
CA ASP A 4 7.00 -50.02 14.26
C ASP A 4 6.72 -48.76 15.10
N THR A 5 7.65 -47.80 15.07
CA THR A 5 7.49 -46.48 15.72
C THR A 5 6.33 -45.70 15.10
N GLU A 6 6.24 -45.71 13.77
CA GLU A 6 5.19 -45.04 12.99
C GLU A 6 3.81 -45.66 13.25
N ALA A 7 3.68 -46.99 13.17
CA ALA A 7 2.45 -47.73 13.44
C ALA A 7 1.96 -47.55 14.88
N THR A 8 2.86 -47.68 15.87
CA THR A 8 2.53 -47.43 17.29
C THR A 8 2.05 -45.99 17.50
N THR A 9 2.62 -45.03 16.77
CA THR A 9 2.24 -43.61 16.90
C THR A 9 0.89 -43.33 16.25
N ARG A 10 0.55 -43.94 15.09
CA ARG A 10 -0.81 -43.89 14.52
C ARG A 10 -1.85 -44.49 15.48
N GLN A 11 -1.59 -45.64 16.08
CA GLN A 11 -2.52 -46.26 17.04
C GLN A 11 -2.76 -45.39 18.28
N LEU A 12 -1.73 -44.66 18.75
CA LEU A 12 -1.87 -43.72 19.86
C LEU A 12 -2.64 -42.44 19.45
N LEU A 13 -2.42 -41.93 18.24
CA LEU A 13 -3.19 -40.81 17.67
C LEU A 13 -4.68 -41.15 17.57
N GLU A 14 -5.02 -42.33 17.04
CA GLU A 14 -6.40 -42.84 16.94
C GLU A 14 -7.08 -42.94 18.31
N ARG A 15 -6.42 -43.59 19.29
CA ARG A 15 -6.92 -43.68 20.67
C ARG A 15 -7.10 -42.31 21.33
N ALA A 16 -6.20 -41.37 21.06
CA ALA A 16 -6.27 -40.02 21.60
C ALA A 16 -7.33 -39.15 20.90
N ALA A 17 -7.63 -39.38 19.63
CA ALA A 17 -8.75 -38.78 18.92
C ALA A 17 -10.09 -39.28 19.48
N ALA A 18 -10.26 -40.60 19.66
CA ALA A 18 -11.44 -41.18 20.28
C ALA A 18 -11.67 -40.67 21.73
N ALA A 19 -10.59 -40.35 22.46
CA ALA A 19 -10.69 -39.77 23.79
C ALA A 19 -11.17 -38.30 23.80
N LYS A 20 -11.05 -37.53 22.70
CA LYS A 20 -11.29 -36.07 22.69
C LYS A 20 -12.71 -35.69 23.14
N HIS A 21 -13.71 -36.51 22.83
CA HIS A 21 -15.11 -36.28 23.21
C HIS A 21 -15.44 -36.62 24.67
N ARG A 22 -14.54 -37.30 25.39
CA ARG A 22 -14.71 -37.66 26.81
C ARG A 22 -13.87 -36.79 27.73
N GLU A 23 -12.60 -36.63 27.37
CA GLU A 23 -11.60 -35.87 28.12
C GLU A 23 -10.67 -35.14 27.14
N PRO A 24 -11.05 -33.94 26.63
CA PRO A 24 -10.20 -33.21 25.68
C PRO A 24 -8.82 -32.92 26.27
N ASN A 25 -8.78 -32.51 27.54
CA ASN A 25 -7.56 -32.20 28.28
C ASN A 25 -7.05 -33.42 29.08
N GLY A 26 -7.51 -34.63 28.74
CA GLY A 26 -7.21 -35.87 29.46
C GLY A 26 -5.73 -36.29 29.39
N ALA A 27 -5.28 -37.06 30.39
CA ALA A 27 -3.88 -37.44 30.53
C ALA A 27 -3.31 -38.14 29.27
N LEU A 28 -4.09 -39.05 28.67
CA LEU A 28 -3.72 -39.74 27.42
C LEU A 28 -3.43 -38.75 26.28
N ARG A 29 -4.25 -37.71 26.11
CA ARG A 29 -4.06 -36.71 25.04
C ARG A 29 -2.82 -35.85 25.32
N LYS A 30 -2.55 -35.51 26.59
CA LYS A 30 -1.37 -34.77 27.01
C LYS A 30 -0.07 -35.55 26.79
N ASP A 31 -0.07 -36.85 27.10
CA ASP A 31 1.11 -37.69 26.94
C ASP A 31 1.34 -38.12 25.48
N VAL A 32 0.29 -38.21 24.67
CA VAL A 32 0.44 -38.29 23.20
C VAL A 32 1.04 -37.01 22.64
N LEU A 33 0.60 -35.81 23.05
CA LEU A 33 1.23 -34.56 22.62
C LEU A 33 2.73 -34.52 22.98
N LYS A 34 3.09 -34.78 24.24
CA LYS A 34 4.51 -34.89 24.67
C LYS A 34 5.30 -35.93 23.88
N ARG A 35 4.67 -37.02 23.42
CA ARG A 35 5.30 -38.03 22.57
C ARG A 35 5.52 -37.50 21.16
N LEU A 36 4.58 -36.76 20.58
CA LEU A 36 4.75 -36.10 19.28
C LEU A 36 5.91 -35.09 19.33
N THR A 37 5.96 -34.23 20.36
CA THR A 37 7.05 -33.26 20.59
C THR A 37 8.43 -33.91 20.75
N LYS A 38 8.51 -35.18 21.17
CA LYS A 38 9.76 -35.96 21.19
C LYS A 38 10.08 -36.64 19.86
N LEU A 39 9.09 -36.90 19.02
CA LEU A 39 9.21 -37.61 17.74
C LEU A 39 9.52 -36.69 16.55
N SER A 40 9.41 -35.36 16.69
CA SER A 40 9.95 -34.39 15.72
C SER A 40 11.46 -34.55 15.50
N ARG A 41 12.19 -35.00 16.52
CA ARG A 41 13.63 -35.30 16.47
C ARG A 41 13.93 -36.75 16.07
N SER A 42 12.97 -37.44 15.45
CA SER A 42 13.16 -38.79 14.92
C SER A 42 14.04 -38.78 13.66
N PRO A 43 14.95 -39.76 13.48
CA PRO A 43 15.70 -39.91 12.23
C PRO A 43 14.81 -40.31 11.02
N SER A 44 13.50 -40.55 11.21
CA SER A 44 12.57 -40.94 10.15
C SER A 44 11.71 -39.78 9.67
N SER A 45 11.90 -39.36 8.41
CA SER A 45 11.10 -38.32 7.75
C SER A 45 9.60 -38.60 7.77
N THR A 46 9.17 -39.85 7.64
CA THR A 46 7.74 -40.20 7.71
C THR A 46 7.17 -40.03 9.12
N VAL A 47 7.95 -40.28 10.17
CA VAL A 47 7.54 -39.99 11.55
C VAL A 47 7.49 -38.48 11.80
N LYS A 48 8.45 -37.70 11.28
CA LYS A 48 8.46 -36.23 11.41
C LYS A 48 7.26 -35.56 10.71
N ARG A 49 6.92 -36.00 9.49
CA ARG A 49 5.69 -35.56 8.79
C ARG A 49 4.42 -35.93 9.57
N LEU A 50 4.32 -37.17 10.06
CA LEU A 50 3.20 -37.62 10.89
C LEU A 50 3.05 -36.78 12.17
N VAL A 51 4.14 -36.30 12.77
CA VAL A 51 4.09 -35.33 13.88
C VAL A 51 3.49 -34.00 13.43
N ALA A 52 4.05 -33.36 12.40
CA ALA A 52 3.60 -32.07 11.90
C ALA A 52 2.09 -32.05 11.55
N GLU A 53 1.62 -33.08 10.84
CA GLU A 53 0.21 -33.25 10.43
C GLU A 53 -0.79 -33.35 11.61
N ASN A 54 -0.32 -33.70 12.81
CA ASN A 54 -1.18 -34.06 13.93
C ASN A 54 -1.10 -33.12 15.15
N LEU A 55 -0.06 -32.29 15.28
CA LEU A 55 0.10 -31.37 16.43
C LEU A 55 -1.12 -30.44 16.61
N ARG A 56 -1.70 -29.96 15.51
CA ARG A 56 -2.90 -29.09 15.51
C ARG A 56 -4.09 -29.64 16.31
N TYR A 57 -4.25 -30.97 16.39
CA TYR A 57 -5.40 -31.58 17.07
C TYR A 57 -5.32 -31.52 18.60
N PHE A 58 -4.17 -31.16 19.17
CA PHE A 58 -3.89 -31.14 20.60
C PHE A 58 -3.49 -29.77 21.15
N PHE A 59 -3.12 -28.83 20.27
CA PHE A 59 -2.54 -27.53 20.62
C PHE A 59 -3.39 -26.74 21.61
N THR A 60 -4.65 -26.47 21.26
CA THR A 60 -5.59 -25.68 22.07
C THR A 60 -6.11 -26.42 23.32
N ASP A 61 -5.96 -27.74 23.38
CA ASP A 61 -6.33 -28.55 24.56
C ASP A 61 -5.28 -28.40 25.69
N PHE A 62 -4.05 -27.94 25.39
CA PHE A 62 -2.94 -27.82 26.35
C PHE A 62 -2.17 -26.49 26.23
N PRO A 63 -2.74 -25.35 26.64
CA PRO A 63 -2.11 -24.03 26.54
C PRO A 63 -0.71 -23.94 27.18
N GLN A 64 -0.46 -24.73 28.22
CA GLN A 64 0.84 -24.78 28.92
C GLN A 64 1.93 -25.59 28.17
N LEU A 65 1.66 -26.04 26.95
CA LEU A 65 2.59 -26.73 26.05
C LEU A 65 2.66 -26.06 24.66
N GLU A 66 2.04 -24.90 24.45
CA GLU A 66 2.00 -24.25 23.13
C GLU A 66 3.40 -23.86 22.62
N ASP A 67 4.24 -23.24 23.45
CA ASP A 67 5.62 -22.91 23.05
C ASP A 67 6.44 -24.16 22.71
N ASP A 68 6.28 -25.26 23.48
CA ASP A 68 6.93 -26.54 23.17
C ASP A 68 6.49 -27.08 21.79
N VAL A 69 5.22 -26.88 21.41
CA VAL A 69 4.65 -27.29 20.12
C VAL A 69 5.08 -26.37 18.98
N ILE A 70 5.13 -25.06 19.20
CA ILE A 70 5.59 -24.05 18.23
C ILE A 70 7.07 -24.26 17.93
N ASN A 71 7.91 -24.37 18.96
CA ASN A 71 9.34 -24.66 18.81
C ASN A 71 9.57 -26.04 18.12
N CYS A 72 8.73 -27.04 18.42
CA CYS A 72 8.73 -28.33 17.74
C CYS A 72 8.34 -28.27 16.25
N VAL A 73 7.51 -27.31 15.83
CA VAL A 73 7.23 -27.08 14.41
C VAL A 73 8.39 -26.34 13.74
N TYR A 74 9.05 -25.41 14.44
CA TYR A 74 10.24 -24.74 13.89
C TYR A 74 11.43 -25.71 13.73
N ASP A 75 11.66 -26.64 14.68
CA ASP A 75 12.58 -27.77 14.53
C ASP A 75 12.31 -28.59 13.23
N ILE A 76 11.04 -28.73 12.83
CA ILE A 76 10.62 -29.44 11.61
C ILE A 76 10.79 -28.57 10.34
N CYS A 77 10.66 -27.25 10.46
CA CYS A 77 10.92 -26.31 9.36
C CYS A 77 12.42 -26.16 9.05
N GLU A 78 13.31 -26.42 10.00
CA GLU A 78 14.77 -26.46 9.79
C GLU A 78 15.30 -27.86 9.37
N ASP A 79 14.41 -28.83 9.08
CA ASP A 79 14.82 -30.20 8.78
C ASP A 79 15.58 -30.34 7.44
N ALA A 80 16.47 -31.32 7.33
CA ALA A 80 17.22 -31.58 6.10
C ALA A 80 16.34 -32.04 4.92
N ASP A 81 15.23 -32.74 5.19
CA ASP A 81 14.32 -33.26 4.16
C ASP A 81 13.25 -32.22 3.79
N GLN A 82 13.25 -31.78 2.53
CA GLN A 82 12.25 -30.86 1.95
C GLN A 82 10.80 -31.28 2.27
N GLN A 83 10.48 -32.57 2.20
CA GLN A 83 9.12 -33.06 2.43
C GLN A 83 8.74 -33.01 3.91
N VAL A 84 9.72 -32.94 4.81
CA VAL A 84 9.52 -32.64 6.23
C VAL A 84 9.34 -31.14 6.44
N ARG A 85 10.17 -30.28 5.81
CA ARG A 85 10.01 -28.82 5.86
C ARG A 85 8.65 -28.35 5.36
N ILE A 86 8.19 -28.85 4.22
CA ILE A 86 6.86 -28.58 3.63
C ILE A 86 5.72 -28.97 4.59
N ALA A 87 5.87 -30.07 5.35
CA ALA A 87 4.90 -30.45 6.38
C ALA A 87 4.95 -29.48 7.58
N GLY A 88 6.14 -29.01 7.96
CA GLY A 88 6.33 -27.94 8.94
C GLY A 88 5.64 -26.63 8.54
N TYR A 89 5.85 -26.13 7.32
CA TYR A 89 5.22 -24.89 6.82
C TYR A 89 3.69 -24.97 6.86
N ARG A 90 3.12 -26.14 6.53
CA ARG A 90 1.67 -26.39 6.67
C ARG A 90 1.24 -26.44 8.14
N ALA A 91 2.03 -27.05 9.02
CA ALA A 91 1.75 -27.07 10.45
C ALA A 91 1.77 -25.66 11.06
N ILE A 92 2.65 -24.75 10.62
CA ILE A 92 2.65 -23.33 11.03
C ILE A 92 1.27 -22.70 10.78
N VAL A 93 0.73 -22.85 9.56
CA VAL A 93 -0.61 -22.34 9.22
C VAL A 93 -1.70 -22.97 10.10
N GLU A 94 -1.65 -24.28 10.31
CA GLU A 94 -2.65 -25.00 11.11
C GLU A 94 -2.63 -24.62 12.60
N LEU A 95 -1.47 -24.24 13.15
CA LEU A 95 -1.39 -23.69 14.51
C LEU A 95 -1.96 -22.26 14.57
N SER A 96 -1.68 -21.41 13.57
CA SER A 96 -2.29 -20.07 13.45
C SER A 96 -3.82 -20.13 13.26
N ARG A 97 -4.33 -21.12 12.51
CA ARG A 97 -5.78 -21.40 12.38
C ARG A 97 -6.41 -21.84 13.71
N ALA A 98 -5.67 -22.58 14.53
CA ALA A 98 -6.15 -23.10 15.80
C ALA A 98 -6.16 -22.03 16.91
N ASP A 99 -5.16 -21.14 16.92
CA ASP A 99 -5.14 -19.95 17.79
C ASP A 99 -4.44 -18.76 17.09
N PRO A 100 -5.20 -17.77 16.60
CA PRO A 100 -4.67 -16.61 15.87
C PRO A 100 -3.67 -15.73 16.62
N LYS A 101 -3.49 -15.87 17.96
CA LYS A 101 -2.45 -15.13 18.68
C LYS A 101 -1.03 -15.44 18.15
N TRP A 102 -0.86 -16.60 17.52
CA TRP A 102 0.40 -17.03 16.92
C TRP A 102 0.65 -16.44 15.53
N THR A 103 -0.36 -15.89 14.84
CA THR A 103 -0.26 -15.41 13.45
C THR A 103 0.90 -14.44 13.24
N LYS A 104 1.17 -13.51 14.16
CA LYS A 104 2.31 -12.56 14.02
C LYS A 104 3.67 -13.26 14.00
N ARG A 105 3.95 -14.11 14.99
CA ARG A 105 5.22 -14.86 15.12
C ARG A 105 5.38 -15.87 13.98
N ASN A 106 4.29 -16.46 13.53
CA ASN A 106 4.28 -17.42 12.44
C ASN A 106 4.42 -16.77 11.04
N THR A 107 3.83 -15.58 10.82
CA THR A 107 4.09 -14.77 9.62
C THR A 107 5.56 -14.33 9.56
N ASP A 108 6.15 -13.90 10.67
CA ASP A 108 7.59 -13.56 10.75
C ASP A 108 8.48 -14.72 10.27
N VAL A 109 8.30 -15.92 10.84
CA VAL A 109 9.02 -17.13 10.41
C VAL A 109 8.83 -17.44 8.92
N LEU A 110 7.60 -17.36 8.41
CA LEU A 110 7.32 -17.61 6.99
C LEU A 110 7.93 -16.55 6.06
N LEU A 111 8.05 -15.29 6.49
CA LEU A 111 8.73 -14.24 5.73
C LEU A 111 10.25 -14.45 5.69
N GLN A 112 10.85 -14.92 6.78
CA GLN A 112 12.27 -15.30 6.79
C GLN A 112 12.53 -16.48 5.84
N LEU A 113 11.57 -17.41 5.70
CA LEU A 113 11.63 -18.57 4.80
C LEU A 113 11.44 -18.22 3.32
N LEU A 114 10.92 -17.04 2.94
CA LEU A 114 10.85 -16.59 1.53
C LEU A 114 12.23 -16.51 0.83
N GLN A 115 13.32 -16.60 1.58
CA GLN A 115 14.70 -16.67 1.06
C GLN A 115 15.08 -18.08 0.53
N SER A 116 14.14 -19.04 0.52
CA SER A 116 14.37 -20.37 -0.06
C SER A 116 14.74 -20.28 -1.55
N ASP A 117 15.82 -20.95 -1.94
CA ASP A 117 16.24 -21.15 -3.32
C ASP A 117 15.48 -22.30 -4.02
N ASP A 118 14.79 -23.15 -3.26
CA ASP A 118 13.90 -24.18 -3.80
C ASP A 118 12.52 -23.60 -4.17
N PRO A 119 12.08 -23.72 -5.44
CA PRO A 119 10.84 -23.12 -5.91
C PRO A 119 9.57 -23.84 -5.43
N VAL A 120 9.66 -25.13 -5.07
CA VAL A 120 8.52 -25.91 -4.56
C VAL A 120 8.25 -25.55 -3.10
N GLU A 121 9.30 -25.30 -2.32
CA GLU A 121 9.15 -24.72 -0.98
C GLU A 121 8.65 -23.29 -1.05
N LEU A 122 9.17 -22.46 -1.97
CA LEU A 122 8.73 -21.08 -2.14
C LEU A 122 7.23 -20.99 -2.46
N GLU A 123 6.69 -21.86 -3.34
CA GLU A 123 5.25 -21.96 -3.64
C GLU A 123 4.42 -22.34 -2.40
N VAL A 124 4.91 -23.25 -1.55
CA VAL A 124 4.23 -23.59 -0.29
C VAL A 124 4.28 -22.45 0.72
N ILE A 125 5.40 -21.72 0.79
CA ILE A 125 5.59 -20.60 1.73
C ILE A 125 4.74 -19.39 1.33
N THR A 126 4.65 -19.04 0.04
CA THR A 126 3.78 -17.95 -0.41
C THR A 126 2.29 -18.30 -0.22
N HIS A 127 1.90 -19.57 -0.42
CA HIS A 127 0.54 -20.02 -0.09
C HIS A 127 0.29 -19.95 1.43
N ALA A 128 1.25 -20.36 2.26
CA ALA A 128 1.15 -20.25 3.72
C ALA A 128 1.06 -18.80 4.22
N LEU A 129 1.76 -17.85 3.59
CA LEU A 129 1.62 -16.41 3.88
C LEU A 129 0.26 -15.87 3.44
N THR A 130 -0.27 -16.35 2.32
CA THR A 130 -1.63 -16.02 1.87
C THR A 130 -2.67 -16.50 2.88
N ASP A 131 -2.55 -17.75 3.36
CA ASP A 131 -3.38 -18.30 4.42
C ASP A 131 -3.30 -17.47 5.73
N HIS A 132 -2.15 -16.88 6.07
CA HIS A 132 -2.03 -16.02 7.25
C HIS A 132 -2.79 -14.69 7.09
N VAL A 133 -2.89 -14.14 5.88
CA VAL A 133 -3.75 -12.98 5.60
C VAL A 133 -5.23 -13.36 5.72
N ASP A 134 -5.62 -14.58 5.33
CA ASP A 134 -7.00 -15.07 5.51
C ASP A 134 -7.35 -15.44 6.97
N ILE A 135 -6.36 -15.69 7.83
CA ILE A 135 -6.56 -15.94 9.28
C ILE A 135 -6.71 -14.62 10.05
N ASP A 136 -5.77 -13.69 9.90
CA ASP A 136 -5.81 -12.36 10.51
C ASP A 136 -4.98 -11.39 9.66
N ALA A 137 -5.66 -10.73 8.70
CA ALA A 137 -5.06 -9.80 7.77
C ALA A 137 -4.34 -8.63 8.45
N ALA A 138 -4.89 -8.09 9.55
CA ALA A 138 -4.27 -6.98 10.27
C ALA A 138 -2.99 -7.42 10.99
N ALA A 139 -3.00 -8.60 11.61
CA ALA A 139 -1.81 -9.17 12.25
C ALA A 139 -0.71 -9.52 11.24
N ALA A 140 -1.07 -10.21 10.16
CA ALA A 140 -0.12 -10.64 9.13
C ALA A 140 0.48 -9.43 8.38
N LEU A 141 -0.36 -8.50 7.91
CA LEU A 141 0.11 -7.35 7.13
C LEU A 141 0.97 -6.37 7.93
N ALA A 142 0.78 -6.27 9.25
CA ALA A 142 1.70 -5.50 10.10
C ALA A 142 3.13 -6.04 9.98
N VAL A 143 3.31 -7.34 10.22
CA VAL A 143 4.62 -8.01 10.18
C VAL A 143 5.22 -8.01 8.77
N MET A 144 4.38 -8.14 7.74
CA MET A 144 4.83 -7.99 6.34
C MET A 144 5.30 -6.56 6.03
N CYS A 145 4.56 -5.54 6.44
CA CYS A 145 4.93 -4.13 6.20
C CYS A 145 6.17 -3.67 6.99
N ASP A 146 6.42 -4.23 8.17
CA ASP A 146 7.64 -3.96 8.93
C ASP A 146 8.87 -4.61 8.24
N HIS A 147 8.78 -5.87 7.78
CA HIS A 147 9.84 -6.49 6.95
C HIS A 147 10.03 -5.80 5.59
N CYS A 148 8.96 -5.28 4.99
CA CYS A 148 9.02 -4.44 3.80
C CYS A 148 9.71 -3.08 4.06
N SER A 149 9.69 -2.62 5.32
CA SER A 149 10.34 -1.38 5.77
C SER A 149 11.83 -1.54 6.06
N GLU A 150 12.31 -2.76 6.31
CA GLU A 150 13.72 -3.13 6.34
C GLU A 150 14.31 -3.22 4.92
N GLN A 151 15.60 -3.56 4.77
CA GLN A 151 16.25 -3.70 3.45
C GLN A 151 16.37 -5.17 2.98
N THR A 152 16.49 -6.12 3.91
CA THR A 152 16.84 -7.53 3.64
C THR A 152 15.76 -8.29 2.90
N LEU A 153 14.53 -8.31 3.42
CA LEU A 153 13.41 -9.09 2.86
C LEU A 153 12.52 -8.29 1.91
N ARG A 154 12.68 -6.97 1.85
CA ARG A 154 11.78 -6.04 1.13
C ARG A 154 11.37 -6.49 -0.26
N GLN A 155 12.33 -6.87 -1.11
CA GLN A 155 12.01 -7.20 -2.50
C GLN A 155 11.18 -8.49 -2.61
N LEU A 156 11.39 -9.45 -1.71
CA LEU A 156 10.56 -10.66 -1.62
C LEU A 156 9.14 -10.32 -1.12
N VAL A 157 9.00 -9.44 -0.13
CA VAL A 157 7.69 -8.99 0.36
C VAL A 157 6.93 -8.18 -0.68
N LEU A 158 7.61 -7.28 -1.41
CA LEU A 158 6.99 -6.52 -2.51
C LEU A 158 6.58 -7.43 -3.67
N GLN A 159 7.39 -8.43 -4.02
CA GLN A 159 7.02 -9.44 -5.01
C GLN A 159 5.80 -10.28 -4.57
N PHE A 160 5.68 -10.60 -3.28
CA PHE A 160 4.49 -11.24 -2.73
C PHE A 160 3.25 -10.32 -2.79
N PHE A 161 3.38 -9.06 -2.37
CA PHE A 161 2.29 -8.06 -2.39
C PHE A 161 1.78 -7.74 -3.79
N LEU A 162 2.68 -7.62 -4.78
CA LEU A 162 2.35 -7.29 -6.17
C LEU A 162 1.92 -8.52 -6.98
N GLY A 163 2.46 -9.69 -6.62
CA GLY A 163 2.18 -10.98 -7.23
C GLY A 163 1.07 -11.77 -6.51
N GLN A 164 1.43 -12.94 -5.99
CA GLN A 164 0.46 -13.95 -5.54
C GLN A 164 -0.45 -13.48 -4.39
N GLY A 165 0.08 -12.76 -3.41
CA GLY A 165 -0.69 -12.30 -2.25
C GLY A 165 -1.74 -11.23 -2.59
N ARG A 166 -1.56 -10.50 -3.70
CA ARG A 166 -2.33 -9.29 -4.04
C ARG A 166 -3.85 -9.50 -3.99
N SER A 167 -4.34 -10.58 -4.60
CA SER A 167 -5.78 -10.85 -4.70
C SER A 167 -6.42 -11.05 -3.33
N THR A 168 -5.78 -11.86 -2.48
CA THR A 168 -6.23 -12.12 -1.11
C THR A 168 -6.17 -10.85 -0.27
N ILE A 169 -5.03 -10.13 -0.29
CA ILE A 169 -4.84 -8.87 0.43
C ILE A 169 -5.96 -7.88 0.10
N MET A 170 -6.24 -7.65 -1.19
CA MET A 170 -7.31 -6.75 -1.63
C MET A 170 -8.72 -7.21 -1.22
N SER A 171 -8.95 -8.51 -1.05
CA SER A 171 -10.27 -9.04 -0.63
C SER A 171 -10.61 -8.75 0.84
N HIS A 172 -9.60 -8.42 1.66
CA HIS A 172 -9.77 -7.94 3.04
C HIS A 172 -9.86 -6.41 3.17
N MET A 173 -9.61 -5.65 2.09
CA MET A 173 -9.67 -4.17 2.08
C MET A 173 -11.12 -3.66 1.97
N ARG A 174 -11.91 -3.92 3.02
CA ARG A 174 -13.37 -3.77 3.01
C ARG A 174 -13.85 -2.34 3.19
N GLY A 175 -13.01 -1.43 3.68
CA GLY A 175 -13.34 -0.01 3.78
C GLY A 175 -12.27 0.83 4.50
N VAL A 176 -12.44 2.15 4.44
CA VAL A 176 -11.48 3.17 4.90
C VAL A 176 -11.01 2.99 6.37
N GLU A 177 -11.92 2.51 7.22
CA GLU A 177 -11.74 2.30 8.67
C GLU A 177 -11.45 0.83 9.06
N ASP A 178 -11.30 -0.07 8.08
CA ASP A 178 -10.92 -1.46 8.34
C ASP A 178 -9.48 -1.54 8.89
N GLU A 179 -9.25 -2.37 9.92
CA GLU A 179 -7.95 -2.45 10.60
C GLU A 179 -6.85 -2.95 9.65
N ALA A 180 -7.14 -3.90 8.75
CA ALA A 180 -6.18 -4.37 7.77
C ALA A 180 -5.86 -3.27 6.73
N GLU A 181 -6.86 -2.50 6.28
CA GLU A 181 -6.63 -1.37 5.37
C GLU A 181 -5.82 -0.25 6.05
N ILE A 182 -6.10 0.06 7.33
CA ILE A 182 -5.33 1.03 8.12
C ILE A 182 -3.87 0.58 8.29
N VAL A 183 -3.64 -0.68 8.67
CA VAL A 183 -2.30 -1.26 8.87
C VAL A 183 -1.51 -1.28 7.57
N PHE A 184 -2.08 -1.82 6.49
CA PHE A 184 -1.42 -1.93 5.18
C PHE A 184 -1.10 -0.54 4.59
N ARG A 185 -2.05 0.40 4.67
CA ARG A 185 -1.86 1.80 4.26
C ARG A 185 -0.74 2.49 5.06
N SER A 186 -0.76 2.35 6.38
CA SER A 186 0.25 2.94 7.27
C SER A 186 1.64 2.33 7.05
N GLY A 187 1.70 1.02 6.83
CA GLY A 187 2.91 0.27 6.50
C GLY A 187 3.55 0.74 5.19
N LEU A 188 2.80 0.70 4.08
CA LEU A 188 3.32 1.11 2.78
C LEU A 188 3.72 2.60 2.72
N LEU A 189 3.06 3.49 3.47
CA LEU A 189 3.49 4.89 3.59
C LEU A 189 4.87 5.05 4.28
N LYS A 190 5.27 4.13 5.18
CA LYS A 190 6.64 4.09 5.75
C LYS A 190 7.67 3.49 4.78
N VAL A 191 7.22 2.72 3.79
CA VAL A 191 8.07 2.06 2.78
C VAL A 191 8.40 3.01 1.64
N LEU A 192 7.45 3.82 1.17
CA LEU A 192 7.61 4.71 0.00
C LEU A 192 8.88 5.60 0.01
N PRO A 193 9.30 6.23 1.13
CA PRO A 193 10.53 7.03 1.15
C PRO A 193 11.84 6.22 1.06
N LYS A 194 11.77 4.88 1.08
CA LYS A 194 12.92 3.97 1.17
C LYS A 194 13.17 3.15 -0.09
N VAL A 195 12.26 3.18 -1.06
CA VAL A 195 12.26 2.33 -2.27
C VAL A 195 12.77 3.08 -3.49
N GLN A 196 13.13 2.35 -4.54
CA GLN A 196 13.48 2.94 -5.83
C GLN A 196 12.23 3.43 -6.57
N HIS A 197 12.39 4.37 -7.52
CA HIS A 197 11.27 4.95 -8.26
C HIS A 197 10.30 3.94 -8.94
N PRO A 198 10.75 2.85 -9.61
CA PRO A 198 9.81 1.87 -10.17
C PRO A 198 9.05 1.10 -9.08
N GLU A 199 9.71 0.77 -7.96
CA GLU A 199 9.06 0.13 -6.80
C GLU A 199 8.00 1.07 -6.18
N ALA A 200 8.29 2.37 -6.07
CA ALA A 200 7.34 3.39 -5.61
C ALA A 200 6.12 3.51 -6.54
N ALA A 201 6.33 3.49 -7.86
CA ALA A 201 5.25 3.52 -8.85
C ALA A 201 4.31 2.32 -8.66
N GLN A 202 4.87 1.11 -8.52
CA GLN A 202 4.09 -0.11 -8.30
C GLN A 202 3.33 -0.07 -6.97
N ILE A 203 3.98 0.34 -5.86
CA ILE A 203 3.28 0.46 -4.56
C ILE A 203 2.11 1.45 -4.65
N VAL A 204 2.29 2.60 -5.31
CA VAL A 204 1.24 3.61 -5.46
C VAL A 204 0.11 3.11 -6.36
N GLU A 205 0.42 2.65 -7.56
CA GLU A 205 -0.58 2.32 -8.59
C GLU A 205 -1.26 0.97 -8.34
N GLU A 206 -0.53 -0.01 -7.81
CA GLU A 206 -0.98 -1.39 -7.73
C GLU A 206 -1.47 -1.79 -6.33
N LEU A 207 -1.02 -1.12 -5.26
CA LEU A 207 -1.35 -1.44 -3.87
C LEU A 207 -2.11 -0.34 -3.11
N LEU A 208 -1.83 0.95 -3.34
CA LEU A 208 -2.47 2.04 -2.61
C LEU A 208 -3.69 2.63 -3.33
N LEU A 209 -3.56 3.04 -4.59
CA LEU A 209 -4.65 3.64 -5.35
C LEU A 209 -5.91 2.76 -5.53
N PRO A 210 -5.85 1.41 -5.50
CA PRO A 210 -7.05 0.56 -5.50
C PRO A 210 -7.85 0.58 -4.19
N LEU A 211 -7.28 1.05 -3.07
CA LEU A 211 -7.95 1.02 -1.76
C LEU A 211 -9.01 2.12 -1.65
N GLN A 212 -10.10 1.83 -0.93
CA GLN A 212 -11.21 2.78 -0.78
C GLN A 212 -10.79 4.08 -0.09
N SER A 213 -9.82 4.02 0.85
CA SER A 213 -9.23 5.21 1.45
C SER A 213 -8.57 6.18 0.47
N TYR A 214 -8.23 5.79 -0.76
CA TYR A 214 -7.61 6.65 -1.77
C TYR A 214 -8.55 7.16 -2.86
N ALA A 215 -9.87 6.98 -2.68
CA ALA A 215 -10.90 7.53 -3.55
C ALA A 215 -10.74 9.06 -3.79
N PRO A 216 -11.17 9.59 -4.95
CA PRO A 216 -11.07 11.02 -5.25
C PRO A 216 -11.70 11.91 -4.16
N GLY A 217 -10.95 12.94 -3.73
CA GLY A 217 -11.35 13.82 -2.62
C GLY A 217 -10.94 13.35 -1.21
N SER A 218 -10.41 12.13 -1.06
CA SER A 218 -9.96 11.65 0.25
C SER A 218 -8.72 12.39 0.77
N THR A 219 -8.73 12.72 2.07
CA THR A 219 -7.60 13.32 2.79
C THR A 219 -6.38 12.40 2.88
N HIS A 220 -6.55 11.08 2.73
CA HIS A 220 -5.42 10.15 2.62
C HIS A 220 -4.64 10.35 1.32
N ARG A 221 -5.33 10.67 0.21
CA ARG A 221 -4.69 10.94 -1.09
C ARG A 221 -3.76 12.16 -1.02
N ILE A 222 -4.16 13.19 -0.27
CA ILE A 222 -3.31 14.36 0.03
C ILE A 222 -2.05 13.92 0.81
N LYS A 223 -2.22 13.15 1.90
CA LYS A 223 -1.07 12.64 2.69
C LYS A 223 -0.10 11.77 1.87
N LEU A 224 -0.60 11.00 0.90
CA LEU A 224 0.24 10.21 0.00
C LEU A 224 0.97 11.09 -1.02
N VAL A 225 0.35 12.18 -1.51
CA VAL A 225 1.03 13.20 -2.31
C VAL A 225 2.15 13.86 -1.51
N ASP A 226 1.91 14.27 -0.25
CA ASP A 226 2.96 14.80 0.63
C ASP A 226 4.15 13.83 0.79
N VAL A 227 3.87 12.54 1.06
CA VAL A 227 4.89 11.49 1.25
C VAL A 227 5.71 11.22 -0.02
N LEU A 228 5.14 11.40 -1.22
CA LEU A 228 5.87 11.30 -2.48
C LEU A 228 6.63 12.58 -2.83
N LEU A 229 6.06 13.74 -2.51
CA LEU A 229 6.63 15.03 -2.83
C LEU A 229 7.87 15.35 -2.00
N GLU A 230 8.03 14.83 -0.78
CA GLU A 230 9.22 15.13 0.03
C GLU A 230 10.51 14.49 -0.52
N PRO A 231 10.55 13.18 -0.86
CA PRO A 231 11.64 12.60 -1.66
C PRO A 231 11.80 13.30 -3.01
N CYS A 232 10.71 13.68 -3.67
CA CYS A 232 10.75 14.36 -4.97
C CYS A 232 11.43 15.74 -4.89
N LYS A 233 11.16 16.55 -3.85
CA LYS A 233 11.85 17.83 -3.61
C LYS A 233 13.34 17.61 -3.34
N GLY A 234 13.71 16.51 -2.66
CA GLY A 234 15.11 16.11 -2.45
C GLY A 234 15.81 15.79 -3.77
N ALA A 235 15.24 14.86 -4.55
CA ALA A 235 15.72 14.48 -5.88
C ALA A 235 15.83 15.69 -6.82
N LEU A 236 14.81 16.56 -6.85
CA LEU A 236 14.81 17.75 -7.69
C LEU A 236 15.89 18.75 -7.28
N LYS A 237 16.12 18.97 -5.98
CA LYS A 237 17.25 19.78 -5.50
C LYS A 237 18.62 19.21 -5.85
N GLN A 238 18.73 17.90 -6.09
CA GLN A 238 19.94 17.25 -6.58
C GLN A 238 20.08 17.40 -8.10
N ASP A 239 19.04 17.07 -8.87
CA ASP A 239 19.03 17.16 -10.34
C ASP A 239 19.27 18.61 -10.81
N LEU A 240 18.62 19.62 -10.21
CA LEU A 240 18.77 21.03 -10.60
C LEU A 240 20.17 21.63 -10.31
N ARG A 241 20.99 20.98 -9.47
CA ARG A 241 22.38 21.38 -9.19
C ARG A 241 23.36 20.96 -10.28
N LEU A 242 22.95 20.11 -11.21
CA LEU A 242 23.79 19.72 -12.35
C LEU A 242 23.99 20.93 -13.28
N ASN A 243 25.22 21.11 -13.76
CA ASN A 243 25.57 22.20 -14.68
C ASN A 243 25.26 21.79 -16.11
N GLY A 244 24.69 22.72 -16.90
CA GLY A 244 24.25 22.47 -18.27
C GLY A 244 22.77 22.12 -18.36
N SER A 245 22.45 21.22 -19.29
CA SER A 245 21.09 20.76 -19.62
C SER A 245 20.59 19.75 -18.59
N LEU A 246 19.29 19.82 -18.25
CA LEU A 246 18.72 19.09 -17.11
C LEU A 246 17.69 18.03 -17.56
N GLY A 247 18.09 16.76 -17.53
CA GLY A 247 17.21 15.62 -17.86
C GLY A 247 16.21 15.22 -16.75
N LEU A 248 16.48 15.58 -15.49
CA LEU A 248 15.70 15.20 -14.28
C LEU A 248 15.57 13.67 -14.03
N PRO A 249 16.66 12.87 -14.09
CA PRO A 249 16.58 11.41 -14.05
C PRO A 249 16.04 10.84 -12.73
N THR A 250 16.17 11.57 -11.61
CA THR A 250 15.74 11.11 -10.28
C THR A 250 14.39 11.73 -9.89
N ALA A 251 14.16 12.99 -10.25
CA ALA A 251 12.91 13.69 -9.92
C ALA A 251 11.74 13.32 -10.84
N LEU A 252 11.98 13.14 -12.16
CA LEU A 252 10.89 12.97 -13.12
C LEU A 252 10.03 11.71 -12.86
N PRO A 253 10.59 10.52 -12.55
CA PRO A 253 9.78 9.36 -12.22
C PRO A 253 8.88 9.56 -10.99
N LEU A 254 9.32 10.31 -9.98
CA LEU A 254 8.50 10.63 -8.80
C LEU A 254 7.37 11.60 -9.14
N LEU A 255 7.61 12.56 -10.04
CA LEU A 255 6.60 13.48 -10.57
C LEU A 255 5.53 12.75 -11.40
N GLU A 256 5.90 11.73 -12.17
CA GLU A 256 4.97 10.87 -12.92
C GLU A 256 4.05 10.04 -12.01
N VAL A 257 4.58 9.51 -10.90
CA VAL A 257 3.78 8.80 -9.90
C VAL A 257 2.87 9.77 -9.14
N ALA A 258 3.39 10.93 -8.76
CA ALA A 258 2.59 11.98 -8.09
C ALA A 258 1.49 12.53 -9.00
N SER A 259 1.69 12.63 -10.32
CA SER A 259 0.66 13.14 -11.26
C SER A 259 -0.56 12.23 -11.40
N ARG A 260 -0.48 10.96 -10.96
CA ARG A 260 -1.66 10.09 -10.78
C ARG A 260 -2.59 10.58 -9.66
N MET A 261 -2.13 11.51 -8.83
CA MET A 261 -2.81 12.08 -7.67
C MET A 261 -2.69 13.61 -7.66
N PRO A 262 -3.28 14.29 -8.66
CA PRO A 262 -3.13 15.73 -8.78
C PRO A 262 -3.80 16.47 -7.61
N GLY A 263 -3.10 17.46 -7.09
CA GLY A 263 -3.45 18.23 -5.89
C GLY A 263 -2.61 19.51 -5.81
N ALA A 264 -3.04 20.46 -4.97
CA ALA A 264 -2.42 21.79 -4.80
C ALA A 264 -0.89 21.73 -4.63
N GLN A 265 -0.42 20.85 -3.75
CA GLN A 265 0.99 20.68 -3.38
C GLN A 265 1.87 20.28 -4.58
N LEU A 266 1.32 19.46 -5.51
CA LEU A 266 2.04 19.05 -6.72
C LEU A 266 2.14 20.21 -7.72
N ILE A 267 1.07 21.00 -7.86
CA ILE A 267 1.05 22.22 -8.68
C ILE A 267 2.10 23.20 -8.16
N GLN A 268 2.11 23.47 -6.85
CA GLN A 268 3.12 24.32 -6.20
C GLN A 268 4.55 23.82 -6.41
N VAL A 269 4.80 22.50 -6.39
CA VAL A 269 6.12 21.94 -6.72
C VAL A 269 6.49 22.19 -8.19
N TYR A 270 5.55 22.12 -9.12
CA TYR A 270 5.81 22.53 -10.51
C TYR A 270 6.07 24.04 -10.62
N THR A 271 5.20 24.90 -10.09
CA THR A 271 5.26 26.35 -10.32
C THR A 271 6.43 27.01 -9.60
N GLN A 272 6.75 26.59 -8.37
CA GLN A 272 7.84 27.18 -7.58
C GLN A 272 9.24 26.70 -7.98
N LEU A 273 9.38 25.48 -8.54
CA LEU A 273 10.69 24.87 -8.78
C LEU A 273 11.01 24.61 -10.26
N LEU A 274 10.02 24.22 -11.08
CA LEU A 274 10.22 23.77 -12.45
C LEU A 274 9.78 24.79 -13.51
N ILE A 275 8.57 25.33 -13.38
CA ILE A 275 7.94 26.28 -14.33
C ILE A 275 8.33 27.71 -13.92
N THR A 276 9.62 27.90 -13.72
CA THR A 276 10.24 29.20 -13.44
C THR A 276 11.08 29.63 -14.63
N LYS A 277 11.19 30.94 -14.86
CA LYS A 277 12.03 31.51 -15.93
C LYS A 277 13.49 31.01 -15.93
N PRO A 278 14.17 30.79 -14.78
CA PRO A 278 15.51 30.20 -14.77
C PRO A 278 15.55 28.66 -14.88
N THR A 279 14.52 27.92 -14.46
CA THR A 279 14.54 26.44 -14.52
C THR A 279 14.06 25.90 -15.87
N LEU A 280 12.86 26.29 -16.33
CA LEU A 280 12.21 25.63 -17.46
C LEU A 280 13.07 25.61 -18.74
N PRO A 281 13.72 26.72 -19.16
CA PRO A 281 14.57 26.73 -20.35
C PRO A 281 15.88 25.95 -20.21
N ARG A 282 16.28 25.53 -18.99
CA ARG A 282 17.45 24.68 -18.74
C ARG A 282 17.14 23.18 -18.81
N LEU A 283 15.87 22.79 -18.76
CA LEU A 283 15.48 21.38 -18.92
C LEU A 283 15.75 20.93 -20.36
N GLU A 284 16.09 19.66 -20.57
CA GLU A 284 16.19 19.07 -21.91
C GLU A 284 14.83 19.16 -22.64
N PRO A 285 14.75 19.37 -23.96
CA PRO A 285 13.47 19.56 -24.65
C PRO A 285 12.45 18.43 -24.42
N GLN A 286 12.90 17.18 -24.29
CA GLN A 286 12.02 16.04 -23.97
C GLN A 286 11.48 16.13 -22.53
N THR A 287 12.33 16.52 -21.57
CA THR A 287 11.99 16.77 -20.17
C THR A 287 11.11 18.02 -20.01
N GLN A 288 11.32 19.10 -20.78
CA GLN A 288 10.41 20.24 -20.86
C GLN A 288 9.01 19.78 -21.25
N PHE A 289 8.88 19.07 -22.38
CA PHE A 289 7.59 18.54 -22.84
C PHE A 289 6.93 17.67 -21.77
N ARG A 290 7.68 16.78 -21.09
CA ARG A 290 7.12 15.88 -20.08
C ARG A 290 6.69 16.62 -18.82
N VAL A 291 7.49 17.57 -18.32
CA VAL A 291 7.11 18.41 -17.17
C VAL A 291 5.88 19.25 -17.48
N LEU A 292 5.77 19.82 -18.68
CA LEU A 292 4.58 20.59 -19.10
C LEU A 292 3.34 19.71 -19.28
N GLU A 293 3.48 18.49 -19.82
CA GLU A 293 2.40 17.50 -19.93
C GLU A 293 1.85 17.11 -18.55
N LEU A 294 2.74 16.77 -17.60
CA LEU A 294 2.37 16.39 -16.24
C LEU A 294 1.75 17.57 -15.46
N TYR A 295 2.29 18.78 -15.65
CA TYR A 295 1.75 20.00 -15.04
C TYR A 295 0.36 20.35 -15.55
N VAL A 296 0.17 20.38 -16.88
CA VAL A 296 -1.13 20.69 -17.48
C VAL A 296 -2.15 19.61 -17.08
N GLY A 297 -1.76 18.34 -17.05
CA GLY A 297 -2.59 17.26 -16.50
C GLY A 297 -2.99 17.50 -15.04
N ALA A 298 -2.08 18.02 -14.20
CA ALA A 298 -2.36 18.31 -12.80
C ALA A 298 -3.33 19.50 -12.61
N ILE A 299 -3.06 20.65 -13.24
CA ILE A 299 -3.88 21.87 -13.07
C ILE A 299 -5.24 21.78 -13.77
N THR A 300 -5.37 21.00 -14.84
CA THR A 300 -6.68 20.76 -15.49
C THR A 300 -7.52 19.69 -14.79
N SER A 301 -6.94 18.89 -13.88
CA SER A 301 -7.63 17.79 -13.20
C SER A 301 -8.83 18.25 -12.36
N SER A 302 -9.84 17.40 -12.20
CA SER A 302 -11.01 17.68 -11.36
C SER A 302 -10.72 17.69 -9.85
N GLY A 303 -9.54 17.20 -9.41
CA GLY A 303 -9.19 17.07 -8.00
C GLY A 303 -8.72 18.36 -7.31
N VAL A 304 -8.41 19.40 -8.07
CA VAL A 304 -7.85 20.66 -7.55
C VAL A 304 -8.95 21.75 -7.47
N PRO A 305 -9.07 22.49 -6.35
CA PRO A 305 -9.97 23.64 -6.20
C PRO A 305 -9.86 24.68 -7.32
N ALA A 306 -11.00 25.23 -7.76
CA ALA A 306 -11.04 26.18 -8.86
C ALA A 306 -10.24 27.46 -8.59
N ALA A 307 -10.32 28.01 -7.37
CA ALA A 307 -9.59 29.23 -6.99
C ALA A 307 -8.06 29.04 -7.05
N GLU A 308 -7.55 27.89 -6.62
CA GLU A 308 -6.11 27.56 -6.69
C GLU A 308 -5.65 27.41 -8.14
N LYS A 309 -6.45 26.76 -8.99
CA LYS A 309 -6.19 26.69 -10.44
C LYS A 309 -6.11 28.07 -11.06
N GLU A 310 -7.05 28.97 -10.75
CA GLU A 310 -7.11 30.28 -11.39
C GLU A 310 -5.87 31.12 -11.09
N VAL A 311 -5.35 31.09 -9.85
CA VAL A 311 -4.11 31.78 -9.47
C VAL A 311 -2.89 31.16 -10.16
N GLU A 312 -2.69 29.84 -10.02
CA GLU A 312 -1.50 29.16 -10.56
C GLU A 312 -1.47 29.18 -12.11
N LEU A 313 -2.65 29.18 -12.75
CA LEU A 313 -2.81 29.34 -14.20
C LEU A 313 -2.52 30.77 -14.67
N GLU A 314 -2.89 31.78 -13.87
CA GLU A 314 -2.64 33.19 -14.16
C GLU A 314 -1.13 33.52 -14.11
N GLU A 315 -0.41 33.00 -13.12
CA GLU A 315 1.03 33.21 -12.97
C GLU A 315 1.87 32.49 -14.05
N THR A 316 1.51 31.24 -14.40
CA THR A 316 2.40 30.38 -15.21
C THR A 316 2.05 30.28 -16.69
N SER A 317 0.78 30.43 -17.08
CA SER A 317 0.37 30.06 -18.45
C SER A 317 1.11 30.82 -19.54
N ALA A 318 1.47 32.09 -19.31
CA ALA A 318 2.29 32.86 -20.24
C ALA A 318 3.64 32.17 -20.55
N LEU A 319 4.34 31.68 -19.52
CA LEU A 319 5.63 30.99 -19.65
C LEU A 319 5.49 29.59 -20.28
N VAL A 320 4.41 28.87 -19.94
CA VAL A 320 4.09 27.56 -20.53
C VAL A 320 3.85 27.71 -22.04
N LEU A 321 2.99 28.65 -22.43
CA LEU A 321 2.61 28.90 -23.83
C LEU A 321 3.80 29.47 -24.64
N GLU A 322 4.59 30.38 -24.08
CA GLU A 322 5.83 30.88 -24.68
C GLU A 322 6.86 29.75 -24.91
N THR A 323 7.01 28.85 -23.94
CA THR A 323 7.90 27.68 -24.08
C THR A 323 7.42 26.77 -25.21
N LEU A 324 6.11 26.50 -25.28
CA LEU A 324 5.50 25.68 -26.34
C LEU A 324 5.66 26.33 -27.73
N ASN A 325 5.53 27.65 -27.87
CA ASN A 325 5.79 28.35 -29.14
C ASN A 325 7.23 28.18 -29.63
N ARG A 326 8.21 28.19 -28.72
CA ARG A 326 9.63 28.00 -29.04
C ARG A 326 9.98 26.56 -29.46
N THR A 327 9.11 25.58 -29.25
CA THR A 327 9.37 24.18 -29.63
C THR A 327 9.23 23.94 -31.14
N SER A 328 10.04 23.01 -31.66
CA SER A 328 10.10 22.66 -33.09
C SER A 328 8.74 22.24 -33.67
N THR A 329 8.50 22.53 -34.95
CA THR A 329 7.29 22.10 -35.68
C THR A 329 7.20 20.59 -35.89
N ALA A 330 8.32 19.86 -35.72
CA ALA A 330 8.34 18.40 -35.72
C ALA A 330 7.44 17.79 -34.61
N ASP A 331 7.36 18.45 -33.46
CA ASP A 331 6.61 18.00 -32.28
C ASP A 331 5.19 18.57 -32.18
N ASN A 332 4.64 19.19 -33.24
CA ASN A 332 3.30 19.82 -33.24
C ASN A 332 2.22 18.97 -32.57
N LYS A 333 2.18 17.64 -32.81
CA LYS A 333 1.22 16.73 -32.16
C LYS A 333 1.32 16.73 -30.62
N ARG A 334 2.54 16.80 -30.07
CA ARG A 334 2.77 16.88 -28.61
C ARG A 334 2.45 18.28 -28.08
N VAL A 335 2.78 19.33 -28.83
CA VAL A 335 2.38 20.71 -28.53
C VAL A 335 0.87 20.81 -28.38
N TRP A 336 0.10 20.38 -29.38
CA TRP A 336 -1.36 20.48 -29.34
C TRP A 336 -2.00 19.64 -28.23
N ALA A 337 -1.43 18.48 -27.88
CA ALA A 337 -1.89 17.67 -26.75
C ALA A 337 -1.73 18.35 -25.37
N ILE A 338 -0.78 19.29 -25.23
CA ILE A 338 -0.58 20.10 -24.01
C ILE A 338 -1.37 21.41 -24.09
N VAL A 339 -1.45 22.03 -25.28
CA VAL A 339 -2.19 23.28 -25.49
C VAL A 339 -3.70 23.08 -25.37
N GLU A 340 -4.27 21.96 -25.82
CA GLU A 340 -5.72 21.75 -25.82
C GLU A 340 -6.34 21.76 -24.41
N PRO A 341 -5.85 20.99 -23.41
CA PRO A 341 -6.42 21.04 -22.06
C PRO A 341 -6.17 22.39 -21.37
N LEU A 342 -5.04 23.04 -21.65
CA LEU A 342 -4.67 24.35 -21.11
C LEU A 342 -5.59 25.46 -21.66
N ALA A 343 -5.83 25.47 -22.97
CA ALA A 343 -6.77 26.38 -23.62
C ALA A 343 -8.22 26.13 -23.20
N ARG A 344 -8.59 24.87 -22.91
CA ARG A 344 -9.90 24.51 -22.33
C ARG A 344 -10.07 25.15 -20.94
N ALA A 345 -9.11 24.96 -20.03
CA ALA A 345 -9.17 25.57 -18.70
C ALA A 345 -9.18 27.11 -18.73
N LEU A 346 -8.44 27.74 -19.66
CA LEU A 346 -8.49 29.18 -19.87
C LEU A 346 -9.87 29.65 -20.39
N ALA A 347 -10.48 28.91 -21.32
CA ALA A 347 -11.80 29.22 -21.85
C ALA A 347 -12.93 29.02 -20.81
N ASP A 348 -12.83 27.97 -19.98
CA ASP A 348 -13.86 27.62 -18.99
C ASP A 348 -14.02 28.66 -17.88
N ARG A 349 -12.95 29.44 -17.57
CA ARG A 349 -13.01 30.64 -16.71
C ARG A 349 -14.10 31.62 -17.17
N GLY A 350 -14.31 31.76 -18.48
CA GLY A 350 -15.26 32.72 -19.06
C GLY A 350 -14.86 34.20 -18.89
N VAL A 351 -13.61 34.46 -18.50
CA VAL A 351 -13.02 35.79 -18.31
C VAL A 351 -11.88 35.96 -19.32
N ALA A 352 -11.59 37.19 -19.73
CA ALA A 352 -10.47 37.46 -20.64
C ALA A 352 -9.15 37.01 -19.97
N PRO A 353 -8.25 36.31 -20.70
CA PRO A 353 -7.05 35.74 -20.11
C PRO A 353 -6.02 36.85 -19.83
N PRO A 354 -5.10 36.67 -18.86
CA PRO A 354 -4.24 37.75 -18.37
C PRO A 354 -3.43 38.40 -19.50
N PRO A 355 -3.15 39.72 -19.48
CA PRO A 355 -2.49 40.42 -20.60
C PRO A 355 -1.14 39.83 -21.02
N THR A 356 -0.41 39.20 -20.11
CA THR A 356 0.85 38.46 -20.34
C THR A 356 0.67 37.21 -21.19
N THR A 357 -0.51 36.60 -21.19
CA THR A 357 -0.84 35.34 -21.87
C THR A 357 -1.39 35.56 -23.29
N VAL A 358 -1.95 36.75 -23.55
CA VAL A 358 -2.57 37.07 -24.85
C VAL A 358 -1.56 36.99 -26.02
N PRO A 359 -0.31 37.51 -25.92
CA PRO A 359 0.66 37.37 -27.00
C PRO A 359 1.01 35.92 -27.37
N PRO A 360 1.43 35.02 -26.46
CA PRO A 360 1.72 33.64 -26.84
C PRO A 360 0.47 32.84 -27.24
N LEU A 361 -0.73 33.17 -26.73
CA LEU A 361 -1.99 32.61 -27.26
C LEU A 361 -2.25 33.02 -28.72
N ARG A 362 -1.97 34.28 -29.09
CA ARG A 362 -2.13 34.76 -30.48
C ARG A 362 -1.08 34.12 -31.42
N GLU A 363 0.15 33.95 -30.96
CA GLU A 363 1.18 33.22 -31.69
C GLU A 363 0.80 31.74 -31.90
N LEU A 364 0.27 31.07 -30.87
CA LEU A 364 -0.30 29.72 -31.01
C LEU A 364 -1.51 29.69 -31.97
N GLN A 365 -2.37 30.72 -31.95
CA GLN A 365 -3.49 30.84 -32.90
C GLN A 365 -2.97 30.86 -34.34
N THR A 366 -1.97 31.69 -34.65
CA THR A 366 -1.37 31.77 -35.98
C THR A 366 -0.64 30.47 -36.35
N ARG A 367 0.10 29.86 -35.42
CA ARG A 367 0.76 28.56 -35.62
C ARG A 367 -0.24 27.43 -35.92
N ALA A 368 -1.41 27.47 -35.29
CA ALA A 368 -2.50 26.52 -35.52
C ALA A 368 -3.24 26.78 -36.85
N GLU A 369 -3.42 28.03 -37.25
CA GLU A 369 -4.01 28.41 -38.54
C GLU A 369 -3.11 28.06 -39.74
N LEU A 370 -1.79 28.01 -39.51
CA LEU A 370 -0.79 27.54 -40.48
C LEU A 370 -0.54 26.01 -40.43
N ASP A 371 -1.14 25.27 -39.48
CA ASP A 371 -0.96 23.81 -39.40
C ASP A 371 -1.82 23.09 -40.45
N ALA A 372 -1.26 23.00 -41.67
CA ALA A 372 -1.86 22.35 -42.83
C ALA A 372 -2.17 20.84 -42.66
N ARG A 373 -1.81 20.23 -41.52
CA ARG A 373 -2.19 18.86 -41.16
C ARG A 373 -3.47 18.80 -40.30
N HIS A 374 -4.08 19.95 -40.02
CA HIS A 374 -5.27 20.12 -39.17
C HIS A 374 -5.15 19.55 -37.74
N GLN A 375 -3.94 19.25 -37.27
CA GLN A 375 -3.70 18.65 -35.95
C GLN A 375 -4.11 19.57 -34.79
N ALA A 376 -4.17 20.87 -35.04
CA ALA A 376 -4.55 21.88 -34.06
C ALA A 376 -6.07 22.07 -33.88
N GLY A 377 -6.94 21.32 -34.57
CA GLY A 377 -8.36 21.68 -34.78
C GLY A 377 -9.14 22.12 -33.53
N GLU A 378 -9.22 21.29 -32.49
CA GLU A 378 -9.90 21.62 -31.23
C GLU A 378 -9.12 22.66 -30.41
N ALA A 379 -7.79 22.57 -30.38
CA ALA A 379 -6.93 23.55 -29.71
C ALA A 379 -7.15 24.97 -30.27
N LEU A 380 -7.25 25.13 -31.59
CA LEU A 380 -7.54 26.41 -32.27
C LEU A 380 -8.92 26.96 -31.89
N ARG A 381 -9.93 26.09 -31.81
CA ARG A 381 -11.28 26.47 -31.36
C ARG A 381 -11.26 26.99 -29.92
N LEU A 382 -10.53 26.31 -29.04
CA LEU A 382 -10.39 26.68 -27.63
C LEU A 382 -9.54 27.94 -27.43
N ILE A 383 -8.44 28.10 -28.16
CA ILE A 383 -7.63 29.33 -28.18
C ILE A 383 -8.50 30.52 -28.60
N LYS A 384 -9.32 30.37 -29.65
CA LYS A 384 -10.25 31.42 -30.09
C LYS A 384 -11.34 31.72 -29.06
N LEU A 385 -11.84 30.73 -28.34
CA LEU A 385 -12.81 30.91 -27.27
C LEU A 385 -12.19 31.58 -26.03
N ALA A 386 -10.98 31.19 -25.64
CA ALA A 386 -10.23 31.80 -24.55
C ALA A 386 -9.85 33.26 -24.87
N LEU A 387 -9.38 33.55 -26.08
CA LEU A 387 -9.02 34.92 -26.50
C LEU A 387 -10.22 35.86 -26.67
N ASN A 388 -11.43 35.33 -26.87
CA ASN A 388 -12.65 36.11 -27.11
C ASN A 388 -13.82 35.45 -26.34
N PRO A 389 -13.81 35.49 -24.99
CA PRO A 389 -14.84 34.84 -24.19
C PRO A 389 -16.20 35.49 -24.45
N PRO A 390 -17.31 34.71 -24.45
CA PRO A 390 -18.64 35.27 -24.65
C PRO A 390 -18.97 36.24 -23.50
N PRO A 391 -19.62 37.40 -23.79
CA PRO A 391 -19.92 38.38 -22.76
C PRO A 391 -20.81 37.76 -21.67
N LEU A 392 -20.46 38.00 -20.40
CA LEU A 392 -21.09 37.37 -19.22
C LEU A 392 -22.59 37.68 -19.06
N SER A 393 -23.12 38.62 -19.84
CA SER A 393 -24.55 38.83 -20.05
C SER A 393 -25.26 37.51 -20.37
N LEU A 394 -26.16 37.09 -19.49
CA LEU A 394 -27.02 35.90 -19.62
C LEU A 394 -26.33 34.52 -19.44
N ARG A 395 -25.25 34.41 -18.65
CA ARG A 395 -25.06 33.17 -17.84
C ARG A 395 -26.19 33.10 -16.79
N ARG A 396 -27.37 32.68 -17.25
CA ARG A 396 -28.56 32.42 -16.43
C ARG A 396 -28.14 31.48 -15.29
N PRO A 397 -28.34 31.82 -14.00
CA PRO A 397 -27.83 30.99 -12.92
C PRO A 397 -28.41 29.58 -13.05
N THR A 398 -27.52 28.58 -13.14
CA THR A 398 -27.92 27.18 -13.21
C THR A 398 -28.52 26.80 -11.87
N ILE A 399 -29.85 26.93 -11.76
CA ILE A 399 -30.60 26.48 -10.59
C ILE A 399 -30.39 24.98 -10.50
N LEU A 400 -29.49 24.57 -9.60
CA LEU A 400 -29.23 23.17 -9.30
C LEU A 400 -30.53 22.56 -8.81
N SER A 401 -31.16 21.74 -9.66
CA SER A 401 -32.44 21.11 -9.38
C SER A 401 -32.25 20.01 -8.34
N SER A 402 -32.20 20.41 -7.07
CA SER A 402 -32.14 19.51 -5.93
C SER A 402 -33.39 18.62 -5.93
N SER A 403 -33.20 17.35 -6.23
CA SER A 403 -34.25 16.33 -6.26
C SER A 403 -34.67 15.92 -4.84
N SER A 404 -35.27 16.87 -4.10
CA SER A 404 -35.73 16.68 -2.73
C SER A 404 -36.94 15.73 -2.68
N SER A 405 -36.70 14.46 -2.38
CA SER A 405 -37.76 13.46 -2.24
C SER A 405 -38.39 13.49 -0.83
N SER A 406 -39.72 13.63 -0.81
CA SER A 406 -40.62 13.09 0.20
C SER A 406 -40.44 13.54 1.67
N LEU A 407 -40.85 14.77 1.99
CA LEU A 407 -41.21 15.14 3.37
C LEU A 407 -42.54 14.49 3.79
N LYS A 408 -42.56 13.91 4.99
CA LYS A 408 -43.77 13.37 5.64
C LYS A 408 -44.76 14.50 5.94
N ARG A 409 -46.04 14.31 5.63
CA ARG A 409 -47.14 15.05 6.30
C ARG A 409 -47.67 14.23 7.49
N LYS A 410 -47.90 14.94 8.59
CA LYS A 410 -48.55 14.46 9.82
C LYS A 410 -49.74 15.39 10.07
N SER A 411 -50.93 14.84 10.25
CA SER A 411 -52.17 15.57 10.51
C SER A 411 -52.97 14.87 11.58
N SER A 412 -53.57 15.64 12.48
CA SER A 412 -54.27 15.17 13.69
C SER A 412 -55.77 15.46 13.61
N ASP A 413 -56.55 14.49 14.08
CA ASP A 413 -57.71 14.61 14.97
C ASP A 413 -58.69 15.80 14.82
N MET A 414 -59.94 15.50 14.44
CA MET A 414 -61.15 16.15 14.98
C MET A 414 -62.38 15.26 14.73
N ASP A 415 -63.49 15.52 15.44
CA ASP A 415 -64.40 14.46 15.90
C ASP A 415 -65.86 14.48 15.37
N THR A 416 -66.51 13.32 15.48
CA THR A 416 -67.97 13.08 15.58
C THR A 416 -68.96 13.67 14.54
N SER A 417 -69.66 12.81 13.77
CA SER A 417 -71.03 12.31 14.13
C SER A 417 -71.93 11.86 12.95
N THR A 418 -72.85 10.94 13.27
CA THR A 418 -74.17 10.66 12.63
C THR A 418 -74.26 9.91 11.27
N SER A 419 -75.13 8.89 11.25
CA SER A 419 -75.53 8.01 10.10
C SER A 419 -76.84 8.54 9.43
N PRO A 420 -77.45 7.96 8.34
CA PRO A 420 -77.66 6.51 8.10
C PRO A 420 -77.63 5.93 6.65
N ILE A 421 -77.62 4.59 6.65
CA ILE A 421 -77.86 3.53 5.64
C ILE A 421 -78.99 3.85 4.61
N PRO A 422 -78.86 3.54 3.28
CA PRO A 422 -79.23 2.19 2.77
C PRO A 422 -78.52 1.56 1.53
N ARG A 423 -78.27 0.24 1.65
CA ARG A 423 -78.49 -0.86 0.67
C ARG A 423 -77.67 -0.97 -0.66
N THR A 424 -76.67 -1.87 -0.65
CA THR A 424 -76.51 -3.12 -1.49
C THR A 424 -76.72 -3.13 -3.03
N PRO A 425 -76.15 -4.11 -3.78
CA PRO A 425 -74.85 -4.80 -3.63
C PRO A 425 -74.10 -5.03 -4.97
N ARG A 426 -72.82 -5.42 -4.93
CA ARG A 426 -72.24 -6.31 -5.97
C ARG A 426 -71.00 -7.06 -5.48
N GLU A 427 -70.89 -8.33 -5.88
CA GLU A 427 -69.86 -9.26 -5.44
C GLU A 427 -68.68 -9.34 -6.44
N ARG A 428 -67.48 -9.63 -5.92
CA ARG A 428 -66.55 -10.68 -6.42
C ARG A 428 -65.33 -10.72 -5.51
N GLY A 429 -65.09 -11.87 -4.86
CA GLY A 429 -63.92 -12.09 -4.00
C GLY A 429 -62.71 -12.67 -4.75
N PRO A 430 -61.50 -12.60 -4.18
CA PRO A 430 -60.31 -13.26 -4.71
C PRO A 430 -60.19 -14.69 -4.16
N ASN A 431 -60.04 -15.70 -5.03
CA ASN A 431 -59.51 -17.00 -4.62
C ASN A 431 -59.14 -17.90 -5.81
N GLY A 432 -58.12 -18.75 -5.59
CA GLY A 432 -57.93 -20.00 -6.32
C GLY A 432 -56.96 -20.00 -7.52
N LEU A 433 -55.83 -20.70 -7.36
CA LEU A 433 -55.19 -21.49 -8.41
C LEU A 433 -54.17 -22.47 -7.79
N PHE A 434 -54.56 -23.75 -7.67
CA PHE A 434 -53.71 -24.80 -7.09
C PHE A 434 -54.13 -26.18 -7.64
N LYS A 435 -53.21 -26.87 -8.35
CA LYS A 435 -53.32 -28.28 -8.84
C LYS A 435 -54.46 -28.50 -9.89
N HIS A 436 -54.54 -29.58 -10.67
CA HIS A 436 -53.77 -30.85 -10.81
C HIS A 436 -53.29 -30.99 -12.30
N ALA A 437 -52.58 -32.03 -12.80
CA ALA A 437 -52.61 -33.47 -12.50
C ALA A 437 -51.24 -34.20 -12.67
N ILE A 438 -51.27 -35.54 -12.81
CA ILE A 438 -50.16 -36.49 -12.52
C ILE A 438 -49.98 -37.51 -13.67
N ALA A 439 -48.77 -38.12 -13.74
CA ALA A 439 -48.35 -39.37 -14.42
C ALA A 439 -47.34 -39.12 -15.58
N GLN A 440 -46.26 -39.89 -15.79
CA GLN A 440 -45.71 -41.13 -15.17
C GLN A 440 -44.20 -40.92 -14.84
N ALA A 441 -43.59 -41.54 -13.81
CA ALA A 441 -42.77 -42.78 -13.86
C ALA A 441 -41.74 -42.84 -15.03
N THR A 442 -40.44 -43.16 -14.89
CA THR A 442 -39.64 -43.84 -13.82
C THR A 442 -38.15 -43.39 -13.79
N SER A 443 -37.37 -43.98 -12.87
CA SER A 443 -35.87 -44.06 -12.81
C SER A 443 -35.07 -42.97 -12.08
N THR A 444 -33.85 -43.35 -11.69
CA THR A 444 -32.91 -42.74 -10.70
C THR A 444 -31.46 -43.08 -11.11
N PRO A 445 -30.40 -42.67 -10.38
CA PRO A 445 -30.02 -41.34 -9.89
C PRO A 445 -28.56 -40.95 -10.28
N SER A 446 -28.02 -39.88 -9.69
CA SER A 446 -26.58 -39.66 -9.42
C SER A 446 -25.62 -39.36 -10.59
N ASP A 447 -25.37 -38.06 -10.84
CA ASP A 447 -24.16 -37.55 -11.50
C ASP A 447 -23.38 -36.64 -10.53
N ALA A 448 -22.48 -37.23 -9.74
CA ALA A 448 -21.58 -36.49 -8.83
C ALA A 448 -20.15 -37.07 -8.74
N GLU A 449 -19.86 -38.21 -9.39
CA GLU A 449 -18.63 -38.97 -9.16
C GLU A 449 -18.02 -39.56 -10.45
N ARG A 450 -17.56 -38.69 -11.39
CA ARG A 450 -16.83 -39.19 -12.58
C ARG A 450 -15.73 -38.31 -13.17
N ALA A 451 -15.24 -37.33 -12.43
CA ALA A 451 -14.21 -36.38 -12.88
C ALA A 451 -12.75 -36.83 -12.64
N MET A 452 -12.41 -38.13 -12.64
CA MET A 452 -11.01 -38.56 -12.44
C MET A 452 -10.65 -39.96 -12.99
N LYS A 453 -10.57 -40.13 -14.32
CA LYS A 453 -9.71 -41.14 -15.01
C LYS A 453 -9.79 -41.07 -16.54
N ARG A 454 -8.69 -40.65 -17.20
CA ARG A 454 -8.12 -41.23 -18.44
C ARG A 454 -6.96 -40.38 -18.98
N ILE A 455 -5.75 -40.66 -18.50
CA ILE A 455 -4.51 -40.33 -19.22
C ILE A 455 -3.84 -41.66 -19.57
N ARG A 456 -3.98 -42.10 -20.82
CA ARG A 456 -3.00 -42.91 -21.58
C ARG A 456 -3.50 -43.21 -23.00
N SER A 457 -2.55 -43.14 -23.94
CA SER A 457 -2.53 -43.79 -25.26
C SER A 457 -3.77 -43.67 -26.17
N SER A 458 -3.68 -42.76 -27.14
CA SER A 458 -3.80 -43.13 -28.56
C SER A 458 -2.91 -42.23 -29.41
N SER A 459 -2.47 -42.74 -30.57
CA SER A 459 -1.51 -42.06 -31.46
C SER A 459 -1.79 -42.38 -32.92
N SER A 460 -2.12 -41.38 -33.75
CA SER A 460 -1.82 -41.37 -35.19
C SER A 460 -2.27 -40.09 -35.91
N SER A 461 -1.38 -39.58 -36.76
CA SER A 461 -1.62 -38.87 -38.04
C SER A 461 -2.96 -38.18 -38.36
N SER A 462 -2.91 -36.87 -38.59
CA SER A 462 -3.53 -36.22 -39.76
C SER A 462 -2.77 -34.93 -40.14
N SER A 463 -2.77 -34.56 -41.41
CA SER A 463 -1.85 -33.54 -41.96
C SER A 463 -2.41 -32.12 -42.02
N GLY A 464 -1.57 -31.15 -41.62
CA GLY A 464 -1.33 -29.87 -42.31
C GLY A 464 -2.50 -28.90 -42.60
N VAL A 465 -2.53 -27.80 -41.85
CA VAL A 465 -2.72 -26.45 -42.40
C VAL A 465 -1.68 -25.53 -41.76
N VAL A 466 -0.97 -24.71 -42.55
CA VAL A 466 0.00 -23.73 -42.04
C VAL A 466 -0.67 -22.35 -41.99
N VAL A 467 -0.79 -21.78 -40.79
CA VAL A 467 -1.13 -20.37 -40.57
C VAL A 467 -0.06 -19.78 -39.66
N GLN A 468 0.59 -18.71 -40.11
CA GLN A 468 1.58 -18.00 -39.31
C GLN A 468 0.89 -17.14 -38.23
N ALA A 469 1.22 -17.38 -36.96
CA ALA A 469 0.85 -16.51 -35.85
C ALA A 469 2.11 -16.21 -35.03
N SER A 470 2.50 -14.94 -34.96
CA SER A 470 3.73 -14.46 -34.32
C SER A 470 3.61 -14.36 -32.79
N GLY A 471 3.55 -15.52 -32.12
CA GLY A 471 3.57 -15.61 -30.66
C GLY A 471 4.98 -15.54 -30.07
N VAL A 472 5.30 -14.48 -29.33
CA VAL A 472 6.55 -14.39 -28.55
C VAL A 472 6.41 -15.21 -27.25
N PRO A 473 7.29 -16.19 -26.98
CA PRO A 473 7.23 -16.96 -25.74
C PRO A 473 7.66 -16.11 -24.53
N ARG A 474 6.88 -16.13 -23.44
CA ARG A 474 7.30 -15.57 -22.15
C ARG A 474 8.33 -16.50 -21.50
N ALA A 475 9.48 -15.96 -21.12
CA ALA A 475 10.51 -16.67 -20.37
C ALA A 475 10.11 -16.89 -18.89
N PRO A 476 10.64 -17.94 -18.21
CA PRO A 476 10.41 -18.17 -16.80
C PRO A 476 11.06 -17.09 -15.90
N LEU A 477 10.48 -16.90 -14.72
CA LEU A 477 10.67 -15.72 -13.85
C LEU A 477 12.03 -15.60 -13.13
N VAL A 478 12.96 -16.53 -13.34
CA VAL A 478 14.22 -16.65 -12.57
C VAL A 478 15.40 -15.92 -13.24
N ALA A 479 15.34 -15.64 -14.54
CA ALA A 479 16.49 -15.19 -15.34
C ALA A 479 16.75 -13.67 -15.34
N ARG A 480 16.73 -13.00 -14.16
CA ARG A 480 16.94 -11.53 -14.11
C ARG A 480 17.74 -10.96 -12.93
N ILE A 481 18.52 -11.79 -12.23
CA ILE A 481 19.47 -11.31 -11.18
C ILE A 481 20.88 -11.90 -11.43
N GLU A 482 21.47 -11.55 -12.57
CA GLU A 482 22.92 -11.73 -12.82
C GLU A 482 23.50 -10.40 -13.30
N GLY A 483 24.47 -9.84 -12.56
CA GLY A 483 24.91 -8.46 -12.76
C GLY A 483 25.99 -7.95 -11.80
N ALA A 484 26.85 -8.84 -11.27
CA ALA A 484 28.00 -8.46 -10.45
C ALA A 484 29.20 -9.38 -10.76
N PRO A 485 30.44 -8.86 -10.82
CA PRO A 485 31.62 -9.66 -11.14
C PRO A 485 32.10 -10.50 -9.95
N ALA A 486 32.57 -11.72 -10.22
CA ALA A 486 33.03 -12.66 -9.19
C ALA A 486 34.47 -12.36 -8.71
N PRO A 487 34.72 -12.27 -7.39
CA PRO A 487 36.03 -12.55 -6.80
C PRO A 487 36.21 -14.07 -6.63
N GLY A 488 37.42 -14.58 -6.87
CA GLY A 488 37.69 -16.03 -6.87
C GLY A 488 38.19 -16.59 -5.52
N GLY A 489 37.99 -17.89 -5.34
CA GLY A 489 38.91 -18.79 -4.62
C GLY A 489 39.13 -18.58 -3.11
N GLY A 490 38.33 -19.27 -2.28
CA GLY A 490 38.62 -19.44 -0.86
C GLY A 490 37.76 -20.56 -0.24
N GLY A 491 38.38 -21.61 0.28
CA GLY A 491 37.68 -22.76 0.83
C GLY A 491 37.26 -22.58 2.29
N GLY A 492 35.99 -22.84 2.62
CA GLY A 492 35.49 -22.85 3.99
C GLY A 492 33.98 -22.76 4.06
N LYS A 493 33.29 -23.91 4.10
CA LYS A 493 31.84 -23.93 4.40
C LYS A 493 31.63 -23.66 5.89
N THR A 494 31.43 -22.39 6.25
CA THR A 494 30.81 -22.05 7.54
C THR A 494 29.39 -22.63 7.58
N PRO A 495 28.92 -23.14 8.73
CA PRO A 495 27.54 -23.58 8.87
C PRO A 495 26.62 -22.36 8.73
N THR A 496 25.58 -22.48 7.91
CA THR A 496 24.50 -21.49 7.85
C THR A 496 23.86 -21.36 9.23
N PRO A 497 23.65 -20.14 9.77
CA PRO A 497 23.00 -19.98 11.07
C PRO A 497 21.56 -20.49 11.00
N THR A 498 21.14 -21.19 12.04
CA THR A 498 19.77 -21.70 12.22
C THR A 498 18.77 -20.55 12.19
N LEU A 499 17.53 -20.84 11.79
CA LEU A 499 16.45 -19.84 11.77
C LEU A 499 16.23 -19.26 13.17
N LEU A 500 16.25 -20.09 14.21
CA LEU A 500 16.20 -19.60 15.60
C LEU A 500 17.33 -18.60 15.95
N SER A 501 18.55 -18.81 15.45
CA SER A 501 19.66 -17.85 15.63
C SER A 501 19.49 -16.57 14.83
N ARG A 502 18.74 -16.58 13.71
CA ARG A 502 18.41 -15.37 12.94
C ARG A 502 17.34 -14.55 13.66
N MET A 503 16.26 -15.20 14.12
CA MET A 503 15.19 -14.55 14.90
C MET A 503 15.74 -13.82 16.14
N LEU A 504 16.64 -14.45 16.88
CA LEU A 504 17.23 -13.88 18.10
C LEU A 504 18.27 -12.77 17.84
N GLY A 505 18.73 -12.60 16.59
CA GLY A 505 19.75 -11.60 16.24
C GLY A 505 19.23 -10.18 16.03
N ASN A 506 17.93 -10.00 15.76
CA ASN A 506 17.38 -8.72 15.26
C ASN A 506 16.81 -7.80 16.36
N THR A 507 16.86 -8.17 17.65
CA THR A 507 16.21 -7.43 18.75
C THR A 507 17.16 -6.55 19.57
N ASN A 508 18.02 -5.77 18.91
CA ASN A 508 18.83 -4.74 19.57
C ASN A 508 18.20 -3.34 19.37
N THR A 509 17.40 -2.92 20.35
CA THR A 509 16.99 -1.52 20.53
C THR A 509 17.52 -1.01 21.88
N ASP A 510 18.45 -0.06 21.83
CA ASP A 510 19.20 0.44 23.00
C ASP A 510 18.31 1.09 24.08
N PRO A 511 18.42 0.67 25.36
CA PRO A 511 17.83 1.37 26.50
C PRO A 511 18.93 1.97 27.41
N SER A 512 19.55 3.10 27.02
CA SER A 512 20.67 3.67 27.79
C SER A 512 20.70 5.22 27.91
N THR A 513 19.75 5.79 28.66
CA THR A 513 19.92 7.12 29.29
C THR A 513 19.47 7.11 30.76
N SER A 514 20.38 6.69 31.65
CA SER A 514 20.28 7.01 33.09
C SER A 514 21.66 7.38 33.64
N THR A 515 21.70 8.39 34.50
CA THR A 515 22.94 9.06 34.93
C THR A 515 23.55 8.39 36.17
N SER A 516 24.82 8.01 36.09
CA SER A 516 25.56 7.44 37.21
C SER A 516 26.27 8.51 38.05
N LEU A 517 25.89 8.61 39.33
CA LEU A 517 26.63 9.35 40.37
C LEU A 517 27.33 8.35 41.28
N LYS A 518 28.67 8.29 41.27
CA LYS A 518 29.48 7.80 42.40
C LYS A 518 30.94 8.24 42.35
N ALA A 519 31.63 8.11 43.48
CA ALA A 519 32.82 8.90 43.78
C ALA A 519 34.13 8.11 43.92
N ARG A 520 35.20 8.68 43.35
CA ARG A 520 36.51 8.93 43.99
C ARG A 520 37.21 7.76 44.73
N VAL A 521 37.94 6.94 43.97
CA VAL A 521 39.20 6.23 44.32
C VAL A 521 40.03 6.12 43.01
N GLY A 522 41.36 6.17 42.94
CA GLY A 522 42.38 6.55 43.94
C GLY A 522 43.74 5.85 43.65
N ALA A 523 44.86 6.60 43.67
CA ALA A 523 46.24 6.17 43.32
C ALA A 523 46.44 5.76 41.83
N SER A 524 47.63 5.83 41.20
CA SER A 524 48.92 6.52 41.52
C SER A 524 49.76 6.77 40.24
N SER A 525 50.75 7.66 40.32
CA SER A 525 51.75 8.03 39.28
C SER A 525 52.80 6.91 39.01
N PRO A 526 53.72 6.96 38.00
CA PRO A 526 54.51 8.15 37.58
C PRO A 526 54.75 8.37 36.05
N VAL A 527 55.50 9.45 35.76
CA VAL A 527 55.89 9.98 34.43
C VAL A 527 57.39 9.73 34.15
N PRO A 528 57.85 9.74 32.88
CA PRO A 528 58.81 10.78 32.43
C PRO A 528 58.39 11.45 31.09
N ARG A 529 58.57 12.78 30.91
CA ARG A 529 59.70 13.45 30.19
C ARG A 529 60.03 12.84 28.81
N SER A 530 60.20 13.58 27.71
CA SER A 530 60.21 15.04 27.40
C SER A 530 60.22 15.22 25.85
N ALA A 531 60.27 16.37 25.16
CA ALA A 531 60.64 17.75 25.52
C ALA A 531 59.84 18.83 24.73
N ALA A 532 60.49 19.71 23.95
CA ALA A 532 59.89 20.90 23.32
C ALA A 532 60.51 21.29 21.95
N ARG A 533 59.73 21.99 21.10
CA ARG A 533 60.17 23.19 20.33
C ARG A 533 59.00 23.92 19.65
N SER A 534 59.24 25.15 19.17
CA SER A 534 58.23 26.16 18.77
C SER A 534 58.54 26.76 17.37
N PRO A 535 57.70 27.65 16.77
CA PRO A 535 57.68 27.97 15.33
C PRO A 535 58.64 29.14 14.93
N PRO A 536 58.62 29.65 13.66
CA PRO A 536 57.81 30.86 13.37
C PRO A 536 57.33 31.10 11.90
N SER A 537 56.52 32.17 11.70
CA SER A 537 56.32 33.06 10.51
C SER A 537 55.86 32.51 9.13
N ARG A 538 54.84 33.03 8.38
CA ARG A 538 54.48 34.39 7.85
C ARG A 538 55.44 34.97 6.79
N PRO A 539 55.03 35.87 5.83
CA PRO A 539 53.69 36.40 5.47
C PRO A 539 53.44 36.60 3.91
N SER A 540 52.56 37.55 3.53
CA SER A 540 52.30 38.20 2.20
C SER A 540 51.27 37.53 1.25
N GLY A 541 50.51 38.27 0.41
CA GLY A 541 50.30 39.74 0.32
C GLY A 541 49.50 40.21 -0.92
N GLY A 542 48.74 41.33 -0.80
CA GLY A 542 47.87 41.94 -1.85
C GLY A 542 46.37 41.62 -1.67
N ALA A 543 45.38 42.53 -1.63
CA ALA A 543 45.12 43.86 -2.24
C ALA A 543 44.73 43.80 -3.74
N SER A 544 43.72 44.52 -4.26
CA SER A 544 43.11 45.78 -3.78
C SER A 544 41.66 46.05 -4.26
N LEU A 545 40.94 46.95 -3.54
CA LEU A 545 40.05 48.06 -4.00
C LEU A 545 39.45 48.02 -5.43
N LEU A 546 38.15 48.23 -5.73
CA LEU A 546 37.12 49.27 -5.36
C LEU A 546 35.72 48.76 -5.86
N ALA A 547 34.50 49.33 -5.69
CA ALA A 547 33.84 50.46 -4.98
C ALA A 547 32.36 50.00 -4.69
N ARG A 548 31.41 50.61 -3.95
CA ARG A 548 31.03 51.94 -3.39
C ARG A 548 29.89 52.72 -4.10
N MET A 549 28.63 52.29 -3.90
CA MET A 549 27.43 53.13 -3.65
C MET A 549 26.52 52.34 -2.67
N SER A 550 25.88 52.85 -1.59
CA SER A 550 25.28 54.15 -1.23
C SER A 550 23.84 54.33 -1.78
N ASN A 551 22.79 54.69 -1.01
CA ASN A 551 22.55 54.72 0.45
C ASN A 551 21.03 54.92 0.72
N GLY A 552 20.54 54.64 1.94
CA GLY A 552 19.27 55.16 2.49
C GLY A 552 18.12 54.14 2.64
N GLY A 553 17.28 54.21 3.68
CA GLY A 553 17.40 54.98 4.93
C GLY A 553 16.07 55.42 5.57
N GLY A 554 15.80 54.98 6.81
CA GLY A 554 14.58 55.31 7.58
C GLY A 554 13.33 54.54 7.12
N GLY A 555 12.31 54.29 7.95
CA GLY A 555 12.13 54.48 9.40
C GLY A 555 10.89 53.68 9.84
N GLY A 556 10.57 53.49 11.12
CA GLY A 556 11.14 54.14 12.31
C GLY A 556 10.05 54.62 13.27
N VAL A 557 9.06 53.77 13.58
CA VAL A 557 8.06 54.00 14.64
C VAL A 557 7.91 52.70 15.42
N GLY A 558 7.79 52.78 16.74
CA GLY A 558 7.45 51.67 17.60
C GLY A 558 6.34 52.07 18.56
N GLU A 559 5.61 51.08 19.06
CA GLU A 559 4.58 51.27 20.08
C GLU A 559 4.71 50.16 21.13
N ALA A 560 4.31 50.47 22.36
CA ALA A 560 4.43 49.59 23.52
C ALA A 560 3.08 49.58 24.27
N MET A 561 3.05 48.97 25.46
CA MET A 561 1.85 48.67 26.26
C MET A 561 1.09 47.40 25.78
N ASP A 562 0.48 46.59 26.66
CA ASP A 562 0.48 46.66 28.13
C ASP A 562 0.48 45.29 28.82
N VAL A 563 0.58 45.31 30.15
CA VAL A 563 0.66 44.15 31.04
C VAL A 563 -0.66 43.90 31.77
N ASP A 564 -1.19 42.67 31.61
CA ASP A 564 -2.05 41.99 32.60
C ASP A 564 -1.98 40.47 32.30
N GLY A 565 -2.19 39.53 33.23
CA GLY A 565 -2.61 39.68 34.62
C GLY A 565 -3.66 38.63 34.96
N GLY A 566 -3.25 37.41 35.32
CA GLY A 566 -4.20 36.31 35.51
C GLY A 566 -3.60 35.09 36.19
N ALA A 567 -3.65 35.06 37.53
CA ALA A 567 -3.22 33.92 38.34
C ALA A 567 -4.39 33.31 39.13
N GLY A 568 -4.39 31.97 39.23
CA GLY A 568 -5.41 31.14 39.88
C GLY A 568 -5.61 29.84 39.08
N GLY A 569 -5.60 28.63 39.64
CA GLY A 569 -5.69 28.23 41.06
C GLY A 569 -7.14 27.92 41.44
N GLY A 570 -7.49 26.69 41.85
CA GLY A 570 -6.68 25.46 41.93
C GLY A 570 -7.50 24.27 42.46
N GLY A 571 -6.91 23.06 42.43
CA GLY A 571 -7.58 21.81 42.83
C GLY A 571 -8.56 21.26 41.78
N GLY A 572 -8.96 19.99 41.82
CA GLY A 572 -8.47 18.90 42.68
C GLY A 572 -9.45 17.71 42.74
N GLY A 573 -8.92 16.48 42.76
CA GLY A 573 -9.66 15.29 43.20
C GLY A 573 -9.99 14.22 42.15
N GLY A 574 -9.47 13.01 42.37
CA GLY A 574 -10.22 11.76 42.23
C GLY A 574 -10.26 11.06 40.86
N PRO A 575 -9.71 9.84 40.73
CA PRO A 575 -9.95 8.98 39.56
C PRO A 575 -11.29 8.23 39.67
N ASN A 576 -11.99 8.06 38.55
CA ASN A 576 -13.21 7.23 38.49
C ASN A 576 -13.10 6.18 37.36
N GLY A 577 -12.94 4.91 37.73
CA GLY A 577 -12.60 3.83 36.80
C GLY A 577 -13.81 3.19 36.13
N PHE A 578 -13.92 3.31 34.80
CA PHE A 578 -15.01 2.70 34.02
C PHE A 578 -14.82 1.19 33.79
N ARG A 579 -15.17 0.37 34.79
CA ARG A 579 -15.35 -1.08 34.61
C ARG A 579 -16.63 -1.37 33.81
N ARG A 580 -16.53 -1.58 32.49
CA ARG A 580 -17.62 -2.16 31.69
C ARG A 580 -17.86 -3.61 32.10
N ARG A 581 -18.90 -3.86 32.89
CA ARG A 581 -19.34 -5.20 33.32
C ARG A 581 -20.31 -5.78 32.29
N MET A 582 -19.88 -6.76 31.49
CA MET A 582 -20.78 -7.43 30.55
C MET A 582 -21.92 -8.15 31.28
N LYS A 583 -23.14 -8.06 30.73
CA LYS A 583 -24.30 -8.83 31.18
C LYS A 583 -24.26 -10.20 30.54
N VAL A 584 -24.06 -11.24 31.35
CA VAL A 584 -24.37 -12.62 30.94
C VAL A 584 -25.89 -12.79 30.97
N HIS A 585 -26.47 -13.39 29.94
CA HIS A 585 -27.85 -13.89 29.95
C HIS A 585 -27.83 -15.41 29.99
N GLY A 586 -28.02 -15.95 31.19
CA GLY A 586 -28.25 -17.37 31.41
C GLY A 586 -29.74 -17.67 31.45
N ALA A 587 -30.22 -18.38 30.44
CA ALA A 587 -31.46 -19.13 30.45
C ALA A 587 -31.22 -20.42 29.66
N GLY A 588 -31.77 -21.57 30.02
CA GLY A 588 -32.63 -21.88 31.16
C GLY A 588 -33.28 -23.23 30.87
N ALA A 589 -32.91 -24.28 31.61
CA ALA A 589 -33.27 -25.64 31.23
C ALA A 589 -34.78 -25.90 31.40
N GLY A 590 -35.44 -26.33 30.32
CA GLY A 590 -36.82 -26.80 30.31
C GLY A 590 -36.89 -28.25 29.86
N SER A 591 -37.25 -29.16 30.76
CA SER A 591 -37.49 -30.56 30.42
C SER A 591 -38.95 -30.76 29.97
N GLY A 592 -39.16 -31.56 28.93
CA GLY A 592 -40.49 -31.85 28.39
C GLY A 592 -40.51 -33.19 27.67
N ARG A 593 -41.31 -34.13 28.15
CA ARG A 593 -41.51 -35.45 27.51
C ARG A 593 -42.53 -35.35 26.38
N ARG A 594 -42.21 -35.91 25.22
CA ARG A 594 -42.98 -36.99 24.59
C ARG A 594 -42.18 -37.66 23.48
#